data_AF-A0A4Q3M083-F1
#
_entry.id   AF-A0A4Q3M083-F1
#
_cell.length_a   1.000
_cell.length_b   1.000
_cell.length_c   1.000
_cell.angle_alpha   90.00
_cell.angle_beta   90.00
_cell.angle_gamma   90.00
#
_symmetry.space_group_name_H-M   'P 1'
#
loop_
_entity.id
_entity.type
_entity.pdbx_description
1 polymer ?
#
loop_
_entity_poly.entity_id
_entity_poly.type
_entity_poly.pdbx_seq_one_letter_code
_entity_poly.pdbx_strand_id
1 'polypeptide(L)'
;MLQLQDIRDAAGRIHGHVLDTPCVESQTLSQIVGAQVFLKFENLQFTASFKERGACNKLTLLTPEERAHGVIAMSAGNHAQGVAYHAQRLGLKAVIVMPRFTPGVKV
;
A
#
# COMPACT_ATOMS: atom_id res chain seq x y z
N MET A 1 -3.27 -17.91 -11.20
CA MET A 1 -3.78 -18.03 -9.81
C MET A 1 -2.65 -17.59 -8.90
N LEU A 2 -2.92 -16.75 -7.89
CA LEU A 2 -1.89 -16.35 -6.92
C LEU A 2 -1.49 -17.55 -6.04
N GLN A 3 -0.19 -17.72 -5.82
CA GLN A 3 0.41 -18.75 -4.98
C GLN A 3 1.10 -18.13 -3.77
N LEU A 4 1.40 -18.95 -2.75
CA LEU A 4 2.16 -18.50 -1.58
C LEU A 4 3.51 -17.88 -1.98
N GLN A 5 4.14 -18.39 -3.04
CA GLN A 5 5.41 -17.86 -3.52
C GLN A 5 5.29 -16.40 -3.98
N ASP A 6 4.20 -16.02 -4.66
CA ASP A 6 3.97 -14.63 -5.08
C ASP A 6 3.97 -13.67 -3.88
N ILE A 7 3.45 -14.13 -2.74
CA ILE A 7 3.38 -13.35 -1.49
C ILE A 7 4.76 -13.22 -0.84
N ARG A 8 5.55 -14.31 -0.85
CA ARG A 8 6.94 -14.30 -0.34
C ARG A 8 7.83 -13.39 -1.18
N ASP A 9 7.70 -13.46 -2.50
CA ASP A 9 8.44 -12.59 -3.42
C ASP A 9 8.03 -11.13 -3.23
N ALA A 10 6.73 -10.87 -3.04
CA ALA A 10 6.25 -9.52 -2.73
C ALA A 10 6.81 -9.00 -1.41
N ALA A 11 6.87 -9.83 -0.36
CA ALA A 11 7.46 -9.46 0.92
C ALA A 11 8.94 -9.08 0.79
N GLY A 12 9.72 -9.84 0.00
CA GLY A 12 11.10 -9.51 -0.32
C GLY A 12 11.23 -8.19 -1.09
N ARG A 13 10.41 -7.99 -2.13
CA ARG A 13 10.43 -6.77 -2.96
C ARG A 13 10.09 -5.49 -2.20
N ILE A 14 9.16 -5.55 -1.25
CA ILE A 14 8.73 -4.35 -0.49
C ILE A 14 9.54 -4.13 0.78
N HIS A 15 10.41 -5.06 1.17
CA HIS A 15 11.25 -4.91 2.36
C HIS A 15 12.11 -3.64 2.27
N GLY A 16 12.16 -2.86 3.36
CA GLY A 16 12.85 -1.56 3.38
C GLY A 16 12.12 -0.43 2.64
N HIS A 17 11.08 -0.73 1.87
CA HIS A 17 10.27 0.28 1.17
C HIS A 17 9.00 0.67 1.94
N VAL A 18 8.49 -0.24 2.78
CA VAL A 18 7.30 -0.08 3.60
C VAL A 18 7.62 -0.35 5.07
N LEU A 19 6.84 0.22 6.00
CA LEU A 19 7.02 -0.07 7.43
C LEU A 19 6.55 -1.49 7.76
N ASP A 20 7.27 -2.18 8.66
CA ASP A 20 6.70 -3.29 9.40
C ASP A 20 5.87 -2.72 10.55
N THR A 21 4.57 -2.59 10.31
CA THR A 21 3.64 -1.95 11.23
C THR A 21 3.45 -2.80 12.48
N PRO A 22 3.20 -2.20 13.66
CA PRO A 22 2.96 -2.99 14.87
C PRO A 22 1.77 -3.95 14.73
N CYS A 23 1.91 -5.14 15.31
CA CYS A 23 0.83 -6.10 15.52
C CYS A 23 0.71 -6.34 17.03
N VAL A 24 -0.25 -5.68 17.68
CA VAL A 24 -0.31 -5.60 19.15
C VAL A 24 -1.62 -6.21 19.64
N GLU A 25 -1.56 -6.96 20.74
CA GLU A 25 -2.74 -7.48 21.40
C GLU A 25 -3.61 -6.34 21.95
N SER A 26 -4.92 -6.45 21.74
CA SER A 26 -5.91 -5.56 22.37
C SER A 26 -6.57 -6.30 23.52
N GLN A 27 -6.20 -5.95 24.75
CA GLN A 27 -6.78 -6.56 25.96
C GLN A 27 -8.29 -6.35 26.03
N THR A 28 -8.77 -5.13 25.75
CA THR A 28 -10.20 -4.80 25.78
C THR A 28 -10.99 -5.61 24.77
N LEU A 29 -10.54 -5.68 23.51
CA LEU A 29 -11.23 -6.49 22.50
C LEU A 29 -11.18 -7.97 22.89
N SER A 30 -10.05 -8.44 23.38
CA SER A 30 -9.89 -9.84 23.79
C SER A 30 -10.87 -10.24 24.88
N GLN A 31 -11.09 -9.36 25.87
CA GLN A 31 -12.10 -9.56 26.91
C GLN A 31 -13.52 -9.55 26.37
N ILE A 32 -13.85 -8.62 25.45
CA ILE A 32 -15.18 -8.52 24.85
C ILE A 32 -15.54 -9.79 24.06
N VAL A 33 -14.58 -10.36 23.32
CA VAL A 33 -14.85 -11.51 22.45
C VAL A 33 -14.55 -12.87 23.10
N GLY A 34 -13.86 -12.90 24.25
CA GLY A 34 -13.44 -14.15 24.91
C GLY A 34 -12.33 -14.91 24.17
N ALA A 35 -11.50 -14.23 23.38
CA ALA A 35 -10.41 -14.80 22.59
C ALA A 35 -9.25 -13.80 22.48
N GLN A 36 -8.03 -14.24 22.15
CA GLN A 36 -6.91 -13.31 21.94
C GLN A 36 -7.07 -12.55 20.62
N VAL A 37 -7.14 -11.22 20.69
CA VAL A 37 -7.30 -10.33 19.54
C VAL A 37 -6.06 -9.48 19.37
N PHE A 38 -5.47 -9.52 18.17
CA PHE A 38 -4.35 -8.69 17.77
C PHE A 38 -4.78 -7.70 16.69
N LEU A 39 -4.26 -6.48 16.78
CA LEU A 39 -4.50 -5.41 15.81
C LEU A 39 -3.22 -5.15 15.02
N LYS A 40 -3.27 -5.38 13.70
CA LYS A 40 -2.20 -4.99 12.76
C LYS A 40 -2.49 -3.57 12.26
N PHE A 41 -1.68 -2.62 12.72
CA PHE A 41 -1.94 -1.19 12.52
C PHE A 41 -1.46 -0.68 11.16
N GLU A 42 -2.07 -1.15 10.07
CA GLU A 42 -1.79 -0.66 8.71
C GLU A 42 -2.16 0.81 8.50
N ASN A 43 -2.95 1.40 9.40
CA ASN A 43 -3.20 2.84 9.45
C ASN A 43 -1.95 3.65 9.86
N LEU A 44 -0.93 3.02 10.44
CA LEU A 44 0.36 3.66 10.77
C LEU A 44 1.38 3.58 9.64
N GLN A 45 0.99 2.99 8.51
CA GLN A 45 1.81 3.00 7.33
C GLN A 45 1.94 4.43 6.76
N PHE A 46 2.98 4.74 5.96
CA PHE A 46 3.24 6.11 5.51
C PHE A 46 2.04 6.77 4.81
N THR A 47 1.37 6.06 3.90
CA THR A 47 0.14 6.55 3.26
C THR A 47 -1.14 6.18 4.03
N ALA A 48 -1.03 6.02 5.36
CA ALA A 48 -2.10 5.71 6.31
C ALA A 48 -2.96 4.48 5.97
N SER A 49 -2.44 3.53 5.18
CA SER A 49 -3.14 2.29 4.84
C SER A 49 -2.22 1.24 4.23
N PHE A 50 -2.72 0.00 4.14
CA PHE A 50 -2.00 -1.12 3.53
C PHE A 50 -1.78 -1.00 2.02
N LYS A 51 -2.45 -0.07 1.33
CA LYS A 51 -2.48 -0.05 -0.15
C LYS A 51 -1.13 0.24 -0.78
N GLU A 52 -0.23 0.88 -0.05
CA GLU A 52 1.13 1.11 -0.52
C GLU A 52 1.94 -0.19 -0.71
N ARG A 53 1.66 -1.27 0.04
CA ARG A 53 2.33 -2.56 -0.15
C ARG A 53 2.13 -3.09 -1.57
N GLY A 54 0.88 -3.09 -2.04
CA GLY A 54 0.53 -3.52 -3.39
C GLY A 54 1.07 -2.57 -4.46
N ALA A 55 0.98 -1.25 -4.22
CA ALA A 55 1.52 -0.24 -5.13
C ALA A 55 3.04 -0.41 -5.30
N CYS A 56 3.79 -0.47 -4.20
CA CYS A 56 5.23 -0.69 -4.20
C CYS A 56 5.61 -1.99 -4.92
N ASN A 57 4.96 -3.11 -4.57
CA ASN A 57 5.22 -4.40 -5.20
C ASN A 57 4.99 -4.36 -6.72
N LYS A 58 3.90 -3.75 -7.19
CA LYS A 58 3.62 -3.68 -8.63
C LYS A 58 4.57 -2.73 -9.36
N LEU A 59 4.85 -1.55 -8.80
CA LEU A 59 5.71 -0.56 -9.44
C LEU A 59 7.17 -1.01 -9.52
N THR A 60 7.65 -1.76 -8.52
CA THR A 60 9.01 -2.34 -8.54
C THR A 60 9.19 -3.38 -9.64
N LEU A 61 8.12 -4.12 -9.97
CA LEU A 61 8.10 -5.15 -11.02
C LEU A 61 8.08 -4.62 -12.46
N LEU A 62 7.87 -3.32 -12.65
CA LEU A 62 7.84 -2.76 -14.01
C LEU A 62 9.21 -2.90 -14.67
N THR A 63 9.19 -3.43 -15.90
CA THR A 63 10.34 -3.48 -16.80
C THR A 63 10.78 -2.07 -17.18
N PRO A 64 12.03 -1.87 -17.67
CA PRO A 64 12.49 -0.56 -18.12
C PRO A 64 11.58 0.09 -19.17
N GLU A 65 11.02 -0.71 -20.09
CA GLU A 65 10.07 -0.25 -21.10
C GLU A 65 8.75 0.22 -20.47
N GLU A 66 8.15 -0.56 -19.57
CA GLU A 66 6.92 -0.16 -18.88
C GLU A 66 7.14 1.09 -18.02
N ARG A 67 8.32 1.21 -17.37
CA ARG A 67 8.68 2.41 -16.58
C ARG A 67 8.75 3.66 -17.44
N ALA A 68 9.27 3.57 -18.66
CA ALA A 68 9.38 4.70 -19.59
C ALA A 68 8.00 5.26 -20.01
N HIS A 69 6.99 4.39 -20.08
CA HIS A 69 5.61 4.80 -20.37
C HIS A 69 4.91 5.48 -19.17
N GLY A 70 5.44 5.31 -17.96
CA GLY A 70 4.81 5.76 -16.72
C GLY A 70 3.60 4.92 -16.33
N VAL A 71 2.87 5.38 -15.31
CA VAL A 71 1.71 4.67 -14.75
C VAL A 71 0.49 5.56 -14.63
N ILE A 72 -0.68 4.95 -14.72
CA ILE A 72 -1.97 5.60 -14.48
C ILE A 72 -2.80 4.77 -13.49
N ALA A 73 -3.45 5.43 -12.54
CA ALA A 73 -4.39 4.80 -11.61
C ALA A 73 -5.61 5.70 -11.39
N MET A 74 -6.76 5.08 -11.10
CA MET A 74 -7.97 5.78 -10.70
C MET A 74 -8.31 5.40 -9.26
N SER A 75 -8.41 6.41 -8.38
CA SER A 75 -8.84 6.21 -6.99
C SER A 75 -9.15 7.53 -6.31
N ALA A 76 -10.18 7.53 -5.46
CA ALA A 76 -10.54 8.68 -4.63
C ALA A 76 -9.81 8.72 -3.26
N GLY A 77 -8.64 8.08 -3.10
CA GLY A 77 -7.97 8.05 -1.79
C GLY A 77 -6.76 7.13 -1.66
N ASN A 78 -6.79 6.20 -0.70
CA ASN A 78 -5.62 5.41 -0.27
C ASN A 78 -4.79 4.78 -1.39
N HIS A 79 -5.41 4.32 -2.49
CA HIS A 79 -4.67 3.75 -3.61
C HIS A 79 -3.97 4.83 -4.43
N ALA A 80 -4.63 5.97 -4.65
CA ALA A 80 -4.03 7.14 -5.30
C ALA A 80 -2.78 7.59 -4.54
N GLN A 81 -2.87 7.72 -3.20
CA GLN A 81 -1.73 8.08 -2.35
C GLN A 81 -0.60 7.04 -2.43
N GLY A 82 -0.93 5.74 -2.31
CA GLY A 82 0.06 4.67 -2.40
C GLY A 82 0.79 4.62 -3.75
N VAL A 83 0.07 4.77 -4.87
CA VAL A 83 0.68 4.80 -6.21
C VAL A 83 1.50 6.06 -6.41
N ALA A 84 0.97 7.24 -6.07
CA ALA A 84 1.68 8.51 -6.23
C ALA A 84 2.99 8.52 -5.42
N TYR A 85 2.94 8.13 -4.15
CA TYR A 85 4.10 8.11 -3.26
C TYR A 85 5.22 7.20 -3.79
N HIS A 86 4.90 5.95 -4.15
CA HIS A 86 5.91 5.01 -4.63
C HIS A 86 6.38 5.30 -6.06
N ALA A 87 5.50 5.81 -6.93
CA ALA A 87 5.90 6.24 -8.27
C ALA A 87 6.94 7.36 -8.18
N GLN A 88 6.71 8.38 -7.33
CA GLN A 88 7.67 9.46 -7.10
C GLN A 88 9.01 8.92 -6.59
N ARG A 89 9.01 8.04 -5.58
CA ARG A 89 10.25 7.44 -5.03
C ARG A 89 11.02 6.62 -6.05
N LEU A 90 10.33 6.01 -7.02
CA LEU A 90 10.94 5.20 -8.07
C LEU A 90 11.27 6.00 -9.34
N GLY A 91 11.05 7.32 -9.34
CA GLY A 91 11.29 8.18 -10.49
C GLY A 91 10.33 7.96 -11.67
N LEU A 92 9.12 7.45 -11.40
CA LEU A 92 8.12 7.14 -12.41
C LEU A 92 7.13 8.30 -12.56
N LYS A 93 6.79 8.64 -13.81
CA LYS A 93 5.66 9.52 -14.09
C LYS A 93 4.36 8.80 -13.70
N ALA A 94 3.55 9.42 -12.84
CA ALA A 94 2.26 8.89 -12.43
C ALA A 94 1.12 9.87 -12.75
N VAL A 95 0.04 9.35 -13.34
CA VAL A 95 -1.23 10.07 -13.52
C VAL A 95 -2.26 9.46 -12.59
N ILE A 96 -2.83 10.27 -11.70
CA ILE A 96 -3.86 9.84 -10.77
C ILE A 96 -5.19 10.49 -11.15
N VAL A 97 -6.15 9.68 -11.57
CA VAL A 97 -7.50 10.13 -11.88
C VAL A 97 -8.36 10.03 -10.62
N MET A 98 -8.88 11.16 -10.16
CA MET A 98 -9.72 11.25 -8.95
C MET A 98 -11.09 11.85 -9.31
N PRO A 99 -12.18 11.40 -8.67
CA PRO A 99 -13.48 12.05 -8.79
C PRO A 99 -13.42 13.52 -8.34
N ARG A 100 -14.16 14.41 -9.03
CA ARG A 100 -14.18 15.85 -8.74
C ARG A 100 -14.54 16.19 -7.29
N PHE A 101 -15.34 15.34 -6.65
CA PHE A 101 -15.84 15.51 -5.28
C PHE A 101 -14.98 14.81 -4.23
N THR A 102 -13.76 14.39 -4.58
CA THR A 102 -12.84 13.77 -3.62
C THR A 102 -12.45 14.80 -2.54
N PRO A 103 -12.52 14.45 -1.24
CA PRO A 103 -12.11 15.35 -0.17
C PRO A 103 -10.67 15.83 -0.35
N GLY A 104 -10.42 17.13 -0.12
CA GLY A 104 -9.10 17.74 -0.36
C GLY A 104 -7.94 17.09 0.41
N VAL A 105 -8.19 16.48 1.57
CA VAL A 105 -7.18 15.73 2.34
C VAL A 105 -6.61 14.51 1.59
N LYS A 106 -7.25 14.08 0.49
CA LYS A 106 -6.86 12.91 -0.31
C LYS A 106 -6.18 13.27 -1.63
N VAL A 107 -6.09 14.56 -1.96
CA VAL A 107 -5.55 15.09 -3.23
C VAL A 107 -4.14 15.62 -3.02
#